data_AF-X6NZ93-F1
#
_entry.id   AF-X6NZ93-F1
#
_cell.length_a   1.000
_cell.length_b   1.000
_cell.length_c   1.000
_cell.angle_alpha   90.00
_cell.angle_beta   90.00
_cell.angle_gamma   90.00
#
_symmetry.space_group_name_H-M   'P 1'
#
loop_
_entity.id
_entity.type
_entity.pdbx_description
1 polymer ?
#
loop_
_entity_poly.entity_id
_entity_poly.type
_entity_poly.pdbx_seq_one_letter_code
_entity_poly.pdbx_strand_id
1 'polypeptide(L)'
;MYAHGIINMFGGLFGTWPAGGVITHAPLADQAGAKTLMFVWVCAVITIFSMILISELPYLLYWLPKGVLAGIVYSACIGMFPYQKIKELFVHRAGHFGVHHGVGIFQGIEVGVGLSIIFLVQRSSKPHCAIIGRIPQSRVYGSITTWSDAVTTPGVVVFRFDGALYFGNTNYFKRSIQVLVQRNRRLNKPFHYFVLDCHAMNDLDSSGVLALDNIVKYLRQNRIIFLLTDIKYPVMKLIKRSHLSSLLNYEHIFYNVFQAHMYIYFRSRVAKGEPLDDTTIDCPTDYTDQNGVNLINLEKATFSDLEKSLTEKQQKVAQNWMENEVSADMHPLKKERKGFQLEKNIRISLAAKAL
;
A
#
# COMPACT_ATOMS: atom_id res chain seq x y z
N MET A 1 18.58 22.69 -2.27
CA MET A 1 17.94 23.53 -1.23
C MET A 1 18.95 24.42 -0.52
N TYR A 2 19.98 23.87 0.14
CA TYR A 2 21.00 24.68 0.85
C TYR A 2 21.67 25.74 -0.03
N ALA A 3 22.09 25.40 -1.26
CA ALA A 3 22.70 26.36 -2.18
C ALA A 3 21.80 27.57 -2.53
N HIS A 4 20.51 27.34 -2.81
CA HIS A 4 19.55 28.43 -3.05
C HIS A 4 19.31 29.29 -1.81
N GLY A 5 19.32 28.68 -0.62
CA GLY A 5 19.25 29.41 0.64
C GLY A 5 20.43 30.37 0.81
N ILE A 6 21.65 29.87 0.57
CA ILE A 6 22.87 30.69 0.63
C ILE A 6 22.83 31.83 -0.39
N ILE A 7 22.46 31.56 -1.65
CA ILE A 7 22.37 32.60 -2.70
C ILE A 7 21.39 33.70 -2.31
N ASN A 8 20.22 33.35 -1.78
CA ASN A 8 19.22 34.34 -1.36
C ASN A 8 19.61 35.10 -0.10
N MET A 9 20.35 34.47 0.82
CA MET A 9 20.93 35.17 1.97
C MET A 9 21.95 36.22 1.52
N PHE A 10 22.88 35.84 0.64
CA PHE A 10 23.86 36.79 0.07
C PHE A 10 23.16 37.87 -0.77
N GLY A 11 22.23 37.50 -1.65
CA GLY A 11 21.48 38.45 -2.48
C GLY A 11 20.66 39.45 -1.66
N GLY A 12 20.08 39.01 -0.54
CA GLY A 12 19.35 39.88 0.39
C GLY A 12 20.21 41.02 0.95
N LEU A 13 21.52 40.82 1.15
CA LEU A 13 22.45 41.88 1.57
C LEU A 13 22.63 42.98 0.51
N PHE A 14 22.39 42.65 -0.76
CA PHE A 14 22.48 43.57 -1.89
C PHE A 14 21.10 44.04 -2.39
N GLY A 15 20.03 43.76 -1.64
CA GLY A 15 18.66 44.17 -2.00
C GLY A 15 18.07 43.44 -3.21
N THR A 16 18.58 42.26 -3.57
CA THR A 16 18.05 41.50 -4.72
C THR A 16 16.70 40.89 -4.39
N TRP A 17 15.83 40.75 -5.39
CA TRP A 17 14.61 39.96 -5.25
C TRP A 17 14.94 38.46 -5.09
N PRO A 18 14.11 37.65 -4.39
CA PRO A 18 14.39 36.23 -4.19
C PRO A 18 14.62 35.50 -5.51
N ALA A 19 15.83 34.99 -5.70
CA ALA A 19 16.22 34.23 -6.87
C ALA A 19 15.65 32.80 -6.79
N GLY A 20 14.87 32.45 -7.80
CA GLY A 20 14.38 31.09 -8.04
C GLY A 20 15.08 30.42 -9.22
N GLY A 21 14.77 29.14 -9.46
CA GLY A 21 15.13 28.50 -10.73
C GLY A 21 14.34 29.15 -11.86
N VAL A 22 15.02 29.87 -12.76
CA VAL A 22 14.36 30.55 -13.87
C VAL A 22 14.12 29.56 -15.00
N ILE A 23 12.85 29.32 -15.31
CA ILE A 23 12.39 28.27 -16.24
C ILE A 23 12.81 28.57 -17.69
N THR A 24 13.12 29.83 -18.02
CA THR A 24 13.47 30.25 -19.39
C THR A 24 14.97 30.16 -19.70
N HIS A 25 15.86 30.31 -18.72
CA HIS A 25 17.32 30.36 -18.98
C HIS A 25 17.95 28.98 -19.09
N ALA A 26 17.48 27.99 -18.34
CA ALA A 26 18.06 26.64 -18.38
C ALA A 26 17.85 25.94 -19.74
N PRO A 27 16.65 25.95 -20.36
CA PRO A 27 16.47 25.39 -21.70
C PRO A 27 17.25 26.14 -22.77
N LEU A 28 17.37 27.47 -22.64
CA LEU A 28 18.14 28.28 -23.59
C LEU A 28 19.64 27.94 -23.50
N ALA A 29 20.18 27.76 -22.29
CA ALA A 29 21.56 27.35 -22.09
C ALA A 29 21.81 25.95 -22.67
N ASP A 30 20.86 25.03 -22.50
CA ASP A 30 20.91 23.68 -23.06
C ASP A 30 20.88 23.70 -24.60
N GLN A 31 19.97 24.49 -25.20
CA GLN A 31 19.91 24.72 -26.65
C GLN A 31 21.18 25.37 -27.20
N ALA A 32 21.82 26.25 -26.43
CA ALA A 32 23.11 26.86 -26.76
C ALA A 32 24.30 25.90 -26.56
N GLY A 33 24.08 24.68 -26.07
CA GLY A 33 25.11 23.66 -25.87
C GLY A 33 25.99 23.90 -24.64
N ALA A 34 25.52 24.66 -23.65
CA ALA A 34 26.26 24.92 -22.42
C ALA A 34 26.39 23.65 -21.56
N LYS A 35 27.63 23.18 -21.35
CA LYS A 35 27.91 21.94 -20.59
C LYS A 35 28.54 22.17 -19.22
N THR A 36 28.91 23.41 -18.88
CA THR A 36 29.64 23.72 -17.65
C THR A 36 29.07 24.94 -16.94
N LEU A 37 29.34 25.05 -15.62
CA LEU A 37 28.98 26.21 -14.79
C LEU A 37 29.64 27.52 -15.25
N MET A 38 30.66 27.46 -16.12
CA MET A 38 31.29 28.66 -16.70
C MET A 38 30.30 29.51 -17.49
N PHE A 39 29.27 28.89 -18.08
CA PHE A 39 28.19 29.61 -18.75
C PHE A 39 27.55 30.66 -17.83
N VAL A 40 27.25 30.29 -16.57
CA VAL A 40 26.62 31.17 -15.59
C VAL A 40 27.56 32.32 -15.19
N TRP A 41 28.86 32.05 -15.08
CA TRP A 41 29.86 33.09 -14.81
C TRP A 41 29.99 34.10 -15.97
N VAL A 42 30.03 33.61 -17.21
CA VAL A 42 30.06 34.47 -18.41
C VAL A 42 28.80 35.33 -18.49
N CYS A 43 27.63 34.74 -18.26
CA CYS A 43 26.38 35.49 -18.16
C CYS A 43 26.44 36.58 -17.08
N ALA A 44 26.95 36.25 -15.88
CA ALA A 44 27.08 37.22 -14.79
C ALA A 44 28.00 38.41 -15.17
N VAL A 45 29.15 38.14 -15.79
CA VAL A 45 30.07 39.20 -16.25
C VAL A 45 29.41 40.09 -17.31
N ILE A 46 28.74 39.49 -18.29
CA ILE A 46 28.03 40.24 -19.34
C ILE A 46 26.91 41.07 -18.72
N THR A 47 26.16 40.54 -17.75
CA THR A 47 25.10 41.28 -17.06
C THR A 47 25.66 42.47 -16.28
N ILE A 48 26.76 42.28 -15.53
CA ILE A 48 27.42 43.39 -14.80
C ILE A 48 27.90 44.46 -15.77
N PHE A 49 28.57 44.07 -16.85
CA PHE A 49 29.04 45.01 -17.88
C PHE A 49 27.88 45.76 -18.54
N SER A 50 26.79 45.06 -18.84
CA SER A 50 25.57 45.66 -19.40
C SER A 50 24.96 46.66 -18.43
N MET A 51 24.90 46.36 -17.13
CA MET A 51 24.39 47.29 -16.12
C MET A 51 25.23 48.56 -16.02
N ILE A 52 26.57 48.44 -16.05
CA ILE A 52 27.48 49.60 -16.04
C ILE A 52 27.26 50.44 -17.30
N LEU A 53 27.23 49.81 -18.48
CA LEU A 53 27.01 50.52 -19.75
C LEU A 53 25.67 51.25 -19.79
N ILE A 54 24.60 50.62 -19.30
CA ILE A 54 23.26 51.21 -19.22
C ILE A 54 23.23 52.39 -18.25
N SER A 55 23.99 52.34 -17.15
CA SER A 55 24.11 53.44 -16.19
C SER A 55 24.74 54.68 -16.83
N GLU A 56 25.74 54.51 -17.68
CA GLU A 56 26.43 55.62 -18.37
C GLU A 56 25.66 56.12 -19.61
N LEU A 57 24.85 55.27 -20.25
CA LEU A 57 24.02 55.61 -21.42
C LEU A 57 22.50 55.36 -21.18
N PRO A 58 21.85 56.14 -20.29
CA PRO A 58 20.43 55.94 -19.97
C PRO A 58 19.49 56.20 -21.16
N TYR A 59 19.92 57.01 -22.13
CA TYR A 59 19.12 57.36 -23.31
C TYR A 59 18.83 56.15 -24.24
N LEU A 60 19.66 55.10 -24.17
CA LEU A 60 19.52 53.91 -25.01
C LEU A 60 18.25 53.09 -24.70
N LEU A 61 17.86 53.04 -23.43
CA LEU A 61 16.67 52.32 -22.96
C LEU A 61 15.46 53.24 -22.77
N TYR A 62 15.67 54.56 -22.70
CA TYR A 62 14.60 55.53 -22.47
C TYR A 62 13.48 55.47 -23.52
N TRP A 63 13.84 55.25 -24.79
CA TRP A 63 12.88 55.16 -25.90
C TRP A 63 12.27 53.79 -26.11
N LEU A 64 12.62 52.80 -25.28
CA LEU A 64 12.17 51.42 -25.49
C LEU A 64 10.67 51.30 -25.19
N PRO A 65 9.81 51.00 -26.19
CA PRO A 65 8.38 50.93 -25.96
C PRO A 65 8.03 49.75 -25.07
N LYS A 66 7.17 49.97 -24.06
CA LYS A 66 6.69 48.92 -23.14
C LYS A 66 6.05 47.73 -23.87
N GLY A 67 5.47 47.97 -25.05
CA GLY A 67 4.90 46.91 -25.89
C GLY A 67 5.92 45.88 -26.37
N VAL A 68 7.17 46.29 -26.63
CA VAL A 68 8.25 45.36 -27.02
C VAL A 68 8.60 44.44 -25.85
N LEU A 69 8.72 44.98 -24.64
CA LEU A 69 8.97 44.16 -23.43
C LEU A 69 7.81 43.20 -23.17
N ALA A 70 6.57 43.67 -23.31
CA ALA A 70 5.39 42.83 -23.16
C ALA A 70 5.38 41.67 -24.18
N GLY A 71 5.76 41.94 -25.44
CA GLY A 71 5.90 40.92 -26.48
C GLY A 71 6.95 39.86 -26.15
N ILE A 72 8.10 40.26 -25.60
CA ILE A 72 9.16 39.33 -25.16
C ILE A 72 8.65 38.43 -24.02
N VAL A 73 7.99 39.00 -23.02
CA VAL A 73 7.41 38.24 -21.90
C VAL A 73 6.32 37.29 -22.40
N TYR A 74 5.43 37.76 -23.28
CA TYR A 74 4.35 36.94 -23.86
C TYR A 74 4.91 35.74 -24.64
N SER A 75 5.91 35.97 -25.49
CA SER A 75 6.59 34.91 -26.25
C SER A 75 7.20 33.84 -25.33
N ALA A 76 7.84 34.27 -24.22
CA ALA A 76 8.39 33.34 -23.23
C ALA A 76 7.30 32.52 -22.51
N CYS A 77 6.14 33.11 -22.24
CA CYS A 77 5.03 32.47 -21.53
C CYS A 77 4.25 31.45 -22.39
N ILE A 78 4.14 31.64 -23.71
CA ILE A 78 3.38 30.72 -24.59
C ILE A 78 3.89 29.27 -24.46
N GLY A 79 5.21 29.09 -24.42
CA GLY A 79 5.82 27.76 -24.28
C GLY A 79 5.63 27.11 -22.91
N MET A 80 5.23 27.88 -21.89
CA MET A 80 5.04 27.37 -20.53
C MET A 80 3.66 26.76 -20.30
N PHE A 81 2.68 27.06 -21.15
CA PHE A 81 1.31 26.56 -20.97
C PHE A 81 1.21 25.09 -21.41
N PRO A 82 1.04 24.12 -20.49
CA PRO A 82 1.16 22.70 -20.80
C PRO A 82 -0.17 22.14 -21.33
N TYR A 83 -0.65 22.65 -22.47
CA TYR A 83 -1.96 22.29 -23.05
C TYR A 83 -2.12 20.78 -23.26
N GLN A 84 -1.08 20.09 -23.72
CA GLN A 84 -1.10 18.64 -23.96
C GLN A 84 -1.32 17.85 -22.65
N LYS A 85 -0.61 18.22 -21.58
CA LYS A 85 -0.74 17.54 -20.27
C LYS A 85 -2.14 17.75 -19.67
N ILE A 86 -2.71 18.94 -19.85
CA ILE A 86 -4.09 19.23 -19.44
C ILE A 86 -5.08 18.30 -20.15
N LYS A 87 -4.91 18.12 -21.47
CA LYS A 87 -5.76 17.24 -22.28
C LYS A 87 -5.66 15.78 -21.82
N GLU A 88 -4.45 15.27 -21.56
CA GLU A 88 -4.23 13.92 -21.05
C GLU A 88 -4.87 13.71 -19.66
N LEU A 89 -4.72 14.68 -18.76
CA LEU A 89 -5.33 14.62 -17.42
C LEU A 89 -6.86 14.59 -17.48
N PHE A 90 -7.46 15.29 -18.44
CA PHE A 90 -8.91 15.32 -18.62
C PHE A 90 -9.48 13.95 -19.01
N VAL A 91 -8.73 13.17 -19.80
CA VAL A 91 -9.13 11.82 -20.23
C VAL A 91 -9.03 10.80 -19.09
N HIS A 92 -8.04 10.93 -18.20
CA HIS A 92 -7.79 9.91 -17.17
C HIS A 92 -8.41 10.21 -15.80
N ARG A 93 -8.73 11.48 -15.48
CA ARG A 93 -9.01 11.90 -14.10
C ARG A 93 -9.81 13.21 -14.01
N ALA A 94 -11.01 13.22 -14.60
CA ALA A 94 -11.91 14.39 -14.70
C ALA A 94 -12.23 15.11 -13.36
N GLY A 95 -12.11 14.43 -12.21
CA GLY A 95 -12.45 14.98 -10.89
C GLY A 95 -11.45 15.97 -10.28
N HIS A 96 -10.25 16.16 -10.86
CA HIS A 96 -9.20 16.98 -10.27
C HIS A 96 -9.02 18.37 -10.91
N PHE A 97 -9.79 18.67 -11.96
CA PHE A 97 -9.56 19.86 -12.79
C PHE A 97 -10.31 21.11 -12.32
N GLY A 98 -11.22 20.97 -11.35
CA GLY A 98 -12.15 22.03 -10.95
C GLY A 98 -11.52 23.20 -10.20
N VAL A 99 -10.20 23.22 -9.99
CA VAL A 99 -9.57 24.19 -9.11
C VAL A 99 -8.49 24.93 -9.85
N HIS A 100 -8.65 26.25 -9.83
CA HIS A 100 -7.65 27.25 -10.17
C HIS A 100 -7.76 27.89 -11.55
N HIS A 101 -8.87 28.58 -11.77
CA HIS A 101 -8.89 29.73 -12.68
C HIS A 101 -9.29 30.96 -11.85
N GLY A 102 -8.35 31.87 -11.55
CA GLY A 102 -8.66 33.21 -11.03
C GLY A 102 -8.20 33.58 -9.62
N VAL A 103 -7.43 32.73 -8.92
CA VAL A 103 -6.81 33.07 -7.62
C VAL A 103 -5.32 33.36 -7.83
N GLY A 104 -4.69 34.20 -7.02
CA GLY A 104 -3.25 34.45 -7.13
C GLY A 104 -2.40 33.17 -7.05
N ILE A 105 -1.15 33.24 -7.53
CA ILE A 105 -0.25 32.08 -7.64
C ILE A 105 -0.11 31.35 -6.29
N PHE A 106 0.01 32.11 -5.19
CA PHE A 106 0.14 31.53 -3.84
C PHE A 106 -1.11 30.76 -3.41
N GLN A 107 -2.29 31.35 -3.59
CA GLN A 107 -3.56 30.70 -3.28
C GLN A 107 -3.77 29.45 -4.14
N GLY A 108 -3.28 29.45 -5.39
CA GLY A 108 -3.30 28.27 -6.24
C GLY A 108 -2.50 27.11 -5.71
N ILE A 109 -1.29 27.39 -5.22
CA ILE A 109 -0.42 26.37 -4.62
C ILE A 109 -1.06 25.84 -3.34
N GLU A 110 -1.56 26.71 -2.46
CA GLU A 110 -2.20 26.32 -1.20
C GLU A 110 -3.39 25.39 -1.43
N VAL A 111 -4.31 25.77 -2.33
CA VAL A 111 -5.49 24.95 -2.62
C VAL A 111 -5.09 23.67 -3.34
N GLY A 112 -4.14 23.72 -4.27
CA GLY A 112 -3.63 22.53 -4.98
C GLY A 112 -3.02 21.50 -4.03
N VAL A 113 -2.17 21.95 -3.11
CA VAL A 113 -1.58 21.10 -2.06
C VAL A 113 -2.67 20.56 -1.13
N GLY A 114 -3.58 21.43 -0.65
CA GLY A 114 -4.68 21.02 0.22
C GLY A 114 -5.55 19.93 -0.39
N LEU A 115 -5.96 20.10 -1.65
CA LEU A 115 -6.74 19.09 -2.37
C LEU A 115 -5.96 17.81 -2.61
N SER A 116 -4.66 17.91 -2.90
CA SER A 116 -3.83 16.72 -3.08
C SER A 116 -3.80 15.85 -1.81
N ILE A 117 -3.71 16.49 -0.64
CA ILE A 117 -3.74 15.82 0.66
C ILE A 117 -5.12 15.24 0.92
N ILE A 118 -6.19 16.00 0.67
CA ILE A 118 -7.57 15.50 0.84
C ILE A 118 -7.81 14.26 -0.03
N PHE A 119 -7.45 14.30 -1.30
CA PHE A 119 -7.62 13.15 -2.20
C PHE A 119 -6.75 11.96 -1.80
N LEU A 120 -5.52 12.21 -1.32
CA LEU A 120 -4.66 11.16 -0.78
C LEU A 120 -5.29 10.48 0.44
N VAL A 121 -5.82 11.26 1.38
CA VAL A 121 -6.53 10.74 2.57
C VAL A 121 -7.79 9.98 2.16
N GLN A 122 -8.62 10.55 1.29
CA GLN A 122 -9.84 9.87 0.81
C GLN A 122 -9.54 8.52 0.15
N ARG A 123 -8.49 8.47 -0.69
CA ARG A 123 -8.07 7.24 -1.37
C ARG A 123 -7.49 6.21 -0.41
N SER A 124 -6.70 6.64 0.58
CA SER A 124 -6.08 5.74 1.57
C SER A 124 -7.08 5.26 2.65
N SER A 125 -8.12 6.04 2.94
CA SER A 125 -9.18 5.70 3.91
C SER A 125 -10.12 4.57 3.46
N LYS A 126 -10.21 4.30 2.15
CA LYS A 126 -11.07 3.26 1.57
C LYS A 126 -10.25 2.33 0.67
N PRO A 127 -9.31 1.57 1.24
CA PRO A 127 -8.53 0.60 0.46
C PRO A 127 -9.44 -0.46 -0.15
N HIS A 128 -8.96 -1.11 -1.19
CA HIS A 128 -9.71 -2.19 -1.83
C HIS A 128 -9.85 -3.38 -0.86
N CYS A 129 -11.04 -3.95 -0.80
CA CYS A 129 -11.32 -5.16 -0.03
C CYS A 129 -11.82 -6.22 -1.00
N ALA A 130 -11.26 -7.43 -0.94
CA ALA A 130 -11.63 -8.53 -1.81
C ALA A 130 -11.98 -9.77 -0.99
N ILE A 131 -12.95 -10.54 -1.49
CA ILE A 131 -13.13 -11.93 -1.08
C ILE A 131 -12.31 -12.77 -2.04
N ILE A 132 -11.42 -13.59 -1.51
CA ILE A 132 -10.54 -14.43 -2.34
C ILE A 132 -11.01 -15.87 -2.33
N GLY A 133 -10.86 -16.52 -3.48
CA GLY A 133 -11.13 -17.93 -3.71
C GLY A 133 -9.88 -18.62 -4.25
N ARG A 134 -9.86 -19.95 -4.18
CA ARG A 134 -8.78 -20.74 -4.75
C ARG A 134 -8.96 -20.84 -6.27
N ILE A 135 -7.89 -20.63 -7.02
CA ILE A 135 -7.88 -20.88 -8.46
C ILE A 135 -7.79 -22.41 -8.68
N PRO A 136 -8.69 -23.02 -9.47
CA PRO A 136 -8.73 -24.46 -9.69
C PRO A 136 -7.36 -25.02 -10.09
N GLN A 137 -7.06 -26.25 -9.64
CA GLN A 137 -5.82 -26.97 -9.97
C GLN A 137 -4.52 -26.24 -9.56
N SER A 138 -4.59 -25.24 -8.68
CA SER A 138 -3.43 -24.52 -8.16
C SER A 138 -3.53 -24.33 -6.65
N ARG A 139 -2.43 -23.98 -5.97
CA ARG A 139 -2.44 -23.55 -4.55
C ARG A 139 -2.57 -22.02 -4.41
N VAL A 140 -2.93 -21.32 -5.48
CA VAL A 140 -2.98 -19.85 -5.53
C VAL A 140 -4.40 -19.35 -5.24
N TYR A 141 -4.49 -18.24 -4.51
CA TYR A 141 -5.74 -17.56 -4.21
C TYR A 141 -5.85 -16.24 -4.98
N GLY A 142 -7.01 -16.02 -5.58
CA GLY A 142 -7.32 -14.83 -6.37
C GLY A 142 -8.64 -14.20 -5.96
N SER A 143 -8.82 -12.91 -6.25
CA SER A 143 -10.11 -12.24 -6.04
C SER A 143 -11.18 -12.84 -6.95
N ILE A 144 -12.34 -13.19 -6.39
CA ILE A 144 -13.49 -13.71 -7.15
C ILE A 144 -14.08 -12.68 -8.12
N THR A 145 -13.77 -11.39 -7.92
CA THR A 145 -14.20 -10.31 -8.84
C THR A 145 -13.25 -10.12 -10.01
N THR A 146 -12.01 -10.57 -9.89
CA THR A 146 -10.97 -10.44 -10.93
C THR A 146 -10.84 -11.72 -11.73
N TRP A 147 -10.89 -12.87 -11.06
CA TRP A 147 -10.77 -14.19 -11.66
C TRP A 147 -12.10 -14.92 -11.51
N SER A 148 -12.81 -15.12 -12.63
CA SER A 148 -14.11 -15.81 -12.66
C SER A 148 -14.04 -17.24 -12.15
N ASP A 149 -12.88 -17.86 -12.31
CA ASP A 149 -12.68 -19.29 -12.02
C ASP A 149 -12.37 -19.52 -10.54
N ALA A 150 -12.15 -18.46 -9.74
CA ALA A 150 -11.79 -18.58 -8.34
C ALA A 150 -12.97 -19.14 -7.51
N VAL A 151 -12.76 -20.30 -6.89
CA VAL A 151 -13.78 -21.02 -6.13
C VAL A 151 -13.66 -20.72 -4.64
N THR A 152 -14.78 -20.41 -3.99
CA THR A 152 -14.85 -20.20 -2.53
C THR A 152 -15.30 -21.48 -1.83
N THR A 153 -14.80 -21.69 -0.61
CA THR A 153 -15.16 -22.84 0.22
C THR A 153 -16.41 -22.52 1.05
N PRO A 154 -17.50 -23.30 0.95
CA PRO A 154 -18.67 -23.11 1.81
C PRO A 154 -18.30 -23.14 3.30
N GLY A 155 -18.82 -22.20 4.10
CA GLY A 155 -18.49 -22.12 5.53
C GLY A 155 -17.21 -21.34 5.86
N VAL A 156 -16.38 -21.01 4.86
CA VAL A 156 -15.11 -20.29 5.03
C VAL A 156 -15.12 -19.03 4.17
N VAL A 157 -14.83 -17.88 4.79
CA VAL A 157 -14.68 -16.63 4.05
C VAL A 157 -13.26 -16.13 4.22
N VAL A 158 -12.56 -15.98 3.10
CA VAL A 158 -11.23 -15.40 3.07
C VAL A 158 -11.35 -13.94 2.62
N PHE A 159 -11.01 -13.04 3.53
CA PHE A 159 -11.11 -11.61 3.34
C PHE A 159 -9.72 -11.00 3.23
N ARG A 160 -9.43 -10.35 2.10
CA ARG A 160 -8.18 -9.64 1.85
C ARG A 160 -8.39 -8.14 1.96
N PHE A 161 -7.55 -7.48 2.74
CA PHE A 161 -7.56 -6.04 2.93
C PHE A 161 -6.32 -5.42 2.28
N ASP A 162 -6.51 -4.71 1.15
CA ASP A 162 -5.41 -4.21 0.32
C ASP A 162 -4.91 -2.83 0.81
N GLY A 163 -4.41 -2.78 2.05
CA GLY A 163 -3.80 -1.57 2.62
C GLY A 163 -3.27 -1.76 4.04
N ALA A 164 -2.44 -0.82 4.49
CA ALA A 164 -2.07 -0.72 5.90
C ALA A 164 -3.32 -0.40 6.74
N LEU A 165 -3.40 -0.90 7.97
CA LEU A 165 -4.55 -0.65 8.85
C LEU A 165 -4.17 0.42 9.88
N TYR A 166 -4.76 1.61 9.73
CA TYR A 166 -4.46 2.77 10.56
C TYR A 166 -5.73 3.57 10.89
N PHE A 167 -5.61 4.57 11.75
CA PHE A 167 -6.74 5.38 12.23
C PHE A 167 -7.75 5.77 11.13
N GLY A 168 -7.26 6.23 9.98
CA GLY A 168 -8.09 6.74 8.87
C GLY A 168 -8.93 5.70 8.13
N ASN A 169 -8.64 4.40 8.24
CA ASN A 169 -9.40 3.34 7.55
C ASN A 169 -9.96 2.24 8.46
N THR A 170 -9.67 2.28 9.77
CA THR A 170 -10.18 1.31 10.76
C THR A 170 -11.70 1.18 10.75
N ASN A 171 -12.44 2.28 10.62
CA ASN A 171 -13.90 2.28 10.55
C ASN A 171 -14.41 1.58 9.28
N TYR A 172 -13.74 1.79 8.15
CA TYR A 172 -14.07 1.14 6.89
C TYR A 172 -13.83 -0.37 6.94
N PHE A 173 -12.71 -0.78 7.54
CA PHE A 173 -12.39 -2.19 7.80
C PHE A 173 -13.47 -2.86 8.66
N LYS A 174 -13.80 -2.28 9.82
CA LYS A 174 -14.83 -2.80 10.72
C LYS A 174 -16.19 -2.94 10.02
N ARG A 175 -16.61 -1.89 9.31
CA ARG A 175 -17.90 -1.86 8.61
C ARG A 175 -17.96 -2.91 7.51
N SER A 176 -16.88 -3.09 6.75
CA SER A 176 -16.79 -4.11 5.69
C SER A 176 -17.03 -5.52 6.23
N ILE A 177 -16.40 -5.86 7.36
CA ILE A 177 -16.57 -7.17 8.00
C ILE A 177 -17.99 -7.34 8.57
N GLN A 178 -18.53 -6.32 9.24
CA GLN A 178 -19.90 -6.36 9.76
C GLN A 178 -20.93 -6.57 8.64
N VAL A 179 -20.78 -5.88 7.52
CA VAL A 179 -21.65 -6.04 6.34
C VAL A 179 -21.52 -7.47 5.78
N LEU A 180 -20.32 -8.03 5.73
CA LEU A 180 -20.08 -9.39 5.26
C LEU A 180 -20.78 -10.44 6.14
N VAL A 181 -20.63 -10.33 7.47
CA VAL A 181 -21.29 -11.21 8.45
C VAL A 181 -22.81 -11.09 8.35
N GLN A 182 -23.34 -9.88 8.31
CA GLN A 182 -24.79 -9.64 8.17
C GLN A 182 -25.35 -10.20 6.85
N ARG A 183 -24.61 -10.04 5.75
CA ARG A 183 -25.02 -10.55 4.43
C ARG A 183 -25.08 -12.07 4.41
N ASN A 184 -24.06 -12.76 4.94
CA ASN A 184 -24.06 -14.21 4.99
C ASN A 184 -25.19 -14.75 5.86
N ARG A 185 -25.46 -14.09 6.99
CA ARG A 185 -26.58 -14.43 7.88
C ARG A 185 -27.94 -14.26 7.19
N ARG A 186 -28.15 -13.16 6.45
CA ARG A 186 -29.40 -12.93 5.69
C ARG A 186 -29.64 -13.97 4.61
N LEU A 187 -28.57 -14.47 4.01
CA LEU A 187 -28.64 -15.48 2.95
C LEU A 187 -28.67 -16.93 3.49
N ASN A 188 -28.73 -17.12 4.81
CA ASN A 188 -28.63 -18.42 5.48
C ASN A 188 -27.44 -19.28 4.98
N LYS A 189 -26.34 -18.63 4.59
CA LYS A 189 -25.12 -19.34 4.16
C LYS A 189 -24.32 -19.78 5.39
N PRO A 190 -23.77 -21.01 5.41
CA PRO A 190 -22.90 -21.43 6.49
C PRO A 190 -21.69 -20.49 6.57
N PHE A 191 -21.36 -20.04 7.78
CA PHE A 191 -20.24 -19.15 8.03
C PHE A 191 -19.61 -19.48 9.38
N HIS A 192 -18.55 -20.29 9.35
CA HIS A 192 -17.87 -20.80 10.54
C HIS A 192 -16.47 -20.22 10.70
N TYR A 193 -15.76 -19.98 9.60
CA TYR A 193 -14.39 -19.47 9.60
C TYR A 193 -14.26 -18.16 8.84
N PHE A 194 -13.64 -17.17 9.47
CA PHE A 194 -13.18 -15.94 8.84
C PHE A 194 -11.66 -15.95 8.79
N VAL A 195 -11.10 -15.98 7.59
CA VAL A 195 -9.66 -15.92 7.35
C VAL A 195 -9.31 -14.51 6.90
N LEU A 196 -8.50 -13.80 7.67
CA LEU A 196 -7.96 -12.50 7.28
C LEU A 196 -6.61 -12.69 6.56
N ASP A 197 -6.60 -12.39 5.27
CA ASP A 197 -5.38 -12.29 4.48
C ASP A 197 -4.70 -10.94 4.72
N CYS A 198 -3.55 -11.01 5.40
CA CYS A 198 -2.73 -9.86 5.77
C CYS A 198 -1.61 -9.55 4.77
N HIS A 199 -1.55 -10.24 3.62
CA HIS A 199 -0.45 -10.11 2.65
C HIS A 199 -0.20 -8.67 2.20
N ALA A 200 -1.27 -7.87 2.04
CA ALA A 200 -1.18 -6.47 1.65
C ALA A 200 -1.11 -5.48 2.84
N MET A 201 -1.27 -5.96 4.08
CA MET A 201 -1.14 -5.14 5.28
C MET A 201 0.32 -4.94 5.66
N ASN A 202 0.90 -3.87 5.14
CA ASN A 202 2.32 -3.55 5.35
C ASN A 202 2.62 -3.02 6.76
N ASP A 203 1.66 -2.33 7.36
CA ASP A 203 1.82 -1.67 8.65
C ASP A 203 0.50 -1.63 9.43
N LEU A 204 0.63 -1.43 10.73
CA LEU A 204 -0.46 -1.39 11.70
C LEU A 204 -0.19 -0.26 12.71
N ASP A 205 -1.18 0.54 13.05
CA ASP A 205 -1.06 1.52 14.15
C ASP A 205 -1.82 1.07 15.41
N SER A 206 -1.77 1.87 16.48
CA SER A 206 -2.49 1.58 17.73
C SER A 206 -4.02 1.48 17.53
N SER A 207 -4.58 2.29 16.64
CA SER A 207 -6.00 2.27 16.31
C SER A 207 -6.37 0.99 15.53
N GLY A 208 -5.49 0.53 14.66
CA GLY A 208 -5.60 -0.71 13.89
C GLY A 208 -5.55 -1.93 14.80
N VAL A 209 -4.64 -1.96 15.78
CA VAL A 209 -4.61 -3.03 16.81
C VAL A 209 -5.94 -3.09 17.57
N LEU A 210 -6.46 -1.96 18.04
CA LEU A 210 -7.76 -1.90 18.71
C LEU A 210 -8.91 -2.31 17.78
N ALA A 211 -8.80 -1.99 16.50
CA ALA A 211 -9.79 -2.39 15.51
C ALA A 211 -9.82 -3.90 15.30
N LEU A 212 -8.66 -4.54 15.22
CA LEU A 212 -8.54 -6.00 15.15
C LEU A 212 -9.08 -6.66 16.43
N ASP A 213 -8.73 -6.15 17.61
CA ASP A 213 -9.26 -6.64 18.89
C ASP A 213 -10.80 -6.66 18.92
N ASN A 214 -11.41 -5.54 18.55
CA ASN A 214 -12.87 -5.43 18.49
C ASN A 214 -13.48 -6.40 17.46
N ILE A 215 -12.80 -6.64 16.34
CA ILE A 215 -13.27 -7.57 15.31
C ILE A 215 -13.16 -9.03 15.76
N VAL A 216 -12.07 -9.41 16.43
CA VAL A 216 -11.93 -10.75 17.02
C VAL A 216 -13.04 -11.02 18.01
N LYS A 217 -13.32 -10.07 18.92
CA LYS A 217 -14.44 -10.15 19.87
C LYS A 217 -15.79 -10.24 19.16
N TYR A 218 -16.02 -9.40 18.15
CA TYR A 218 -17.25 -9.41 17.36
C TYR A 218 -17.48 -10.72 16.62
N LEU A 219 -16.45 -11.30 15.99
CA LEU A 219 -16.55 -12.58 15.28
C LEU A 219 -16.83 -13.73 16.26
N ARG A 220 -16.14 -13.76 17.42
CA ARG A 220 -16.40 -14.76 18.47
C ARG A 220 -17.84 -14.69 18.98
N GLN A 221 -18.38 -13.49 19.20
CA GLN A 221 -19.79 -13.30 19.58
C GLN A 221 -20.78 -13.86 18.54
N ASN A 222 -20.40 -13.84 17.26
CA ASN A 222 -21.20 -14.40 16.17
C ASN A 222 -20.91 -15.89 15.91
N ARG A 223 -20.13 -16.57 16.78
CA ARG A 223 -19.71 -17.96 16.62
C ARG A 223 -18.93 -18.21 15.32
N ILE A 224 -18.07 -17.26 14.95
CA ILE A 224 -17.17 -17.34 13.80
C ILE A 224 -15.74 -17.39 14.32
N ILE A 225 -14.99 -18.41 13.89
CA ILE A 225 -13.59 -18.59 14.23
C ILE A 225 -12.74 -17.67 13.35
N PHE A 226 -11.90 -16.87 14.00
CA PHE A 226 -11.00 -15.93 13.32
C PHE A 226 -9.61 -16.54 13.13
N LEU A 227 -9.14 -16.56 11.89
CA LEU A 227 -7.81 -17.00 11.48
C LEU A 227 -7.05 -15.87 10.80
N LEU A 228 -5.74 -15.80 10.98
CA LEU A 228 -4.84 -14.84 10.34
C LEU A 228 -3.84 -15.55 9.43
N THR A 229 -3.55 -14.94 8.29
CA THR A 229 -2.63 -15.47 7.27
C THR A 229 -1.71 -14.36 6.75
N ASP A 230 -0.51 -14.70 6.26
CA ASP A 230 0.41 -13.79 5.56
C ASP A 230 0.78 -12.52 6.35
N ILE A 231 0.99 -12.64 7.66
CA ILE A 231 1.34 -11.50 8.52
C ILE A 231 2.80 -11.08 8.34
N LYS A 232 3.03 -9.82 7.98
CA LYS A 232 4.38 -9.23 7.89
C LYS A 232 4.98 -8.90 9.25
N TYR A 233 6.32 -8.85 9.33
CA TYR A 233 7.04 -8.59 10.58
C TYR A 233 6.61 -7.32 11.33
N PRO A 234 6.42 -6.13 10.71
CA PRO A 234 6.00 -4.93 11.44
C PRO A 234 4.66 -5.12 12.15
N VAL A 235 3.69 -5.72 11.46
CA VAL A 235 2.36 -6.05 11.98
C VAL A 235 2.47 -7.08 13.11
N MET A 236 3.22 -8.16 12.89
CA MET A 236 3.46 -9.21 13.90
C MET A 236 4.06 -8.65 15.19
N LYS A 237 5.04 -7.75 15.08
CA LYS A 237 5.71 -7.11 16.21
C LYS A 237 4.73 -6.31 17.07
N LEU A 238 3.78 -5.61 16.45
CA LEU A 238 2.75 -4.86 17.16
C LEU A 238 1.71 -5.77 17.81
N ILE A 239 1.28 -6.83 17.10
CA ILE A 239 0.37 -7.84 17.66
C ILE A 239 0.96 -8.44 18.94
N LYS A 240 2.23 -8.83 18.93
CA LYS A 240 2.95 -9.36 20.11
C LYS A 240 2.95 -8.42 21.31
N ARG A 241 3.18 -7.13 21.05
CA ARG A 241 3.27 -6.11 22.11
C ARG A 241 1.90 -5.70 22.66
N SER A 242 0.83 -6.12 22.01
CA SER A 242 -0.53 -5.75 22.37
C SER A 242 -1.27 -6.89 23.07
N HIS A 243 -2.40 -6.55 23.71
CA HIS A 243 -3.35 -7.52 24.27
C HIS A 243 -4.00 -8.43 23.21
N LEU A 244 -3.82 -8.16 21.92
CA LEU A 244 -4.34 -9.03 20.87
C LEU A 244 -3.68 -10.42 20.89
N SER A 245 -2.43 -10.50 21.38
CA SER A 245 -1.69 -11.76 21.53
C SER A 245 -2.35 -12.75 22.50
N SER A 246 -3.07 -12.28 23.52
CA SER A 246 -3.78 -13.17 24.47
C SER A 246 -5.15 -13.61 23.97
N LEU A 247 -5.73 -12.88 23.01
CA LEU A 247 -7.04 -13.18 22.44
C LEU A 247 -6.96 -14.11 21.22
N LEU A 248 -5.85 -14.03 20.49
CA LEU A 248 -5.54 -14.89 19.36
C LEU A 248 -4.86 -16.16 19.86
N ASN A 249 -5.45 -17.32 19.55
CA ASN A 249 -4.74 -18.57 19.72
C ASN A 249 -3.58 -18.62 18.73
N TYR A 250 -2.40 -19.05 19.19
CA TYR A 250 -1.23 -19.26 18.32
C TYR A 250 -1.55 -20.23 17.17
N GLU A 251 -2.46 -21.18 17.40
CA GLU A 251 -2.93 -22.13 16.39
C GLU A 251 -3.75 -21.50 15.25
N HIS A 252 -4.14 -20.23 15.37
CA HIS A 252 -4.96 -19.53 14.38
C HIS A 252 -4.16 -18.58 13.49
N ILE A 253 -2.83 -18.64 13.54
CA ILE A 253 -1.93 -17.83 12.73
C ILE A 253 -1.16 -18.76 11.80
N PHE A 254 -1.31 -18.52 10.50
CA PHE A 254 -0.73 -19.35 9.45
C PHE A 254 0.19 -18.53 8.55
N TYR A 255 1.10 -19.22 7.88
CA TYR A 255 2.01 -18.59 6.93
C TYR A 255 1.25 -18.10 5.69
N ASN A 256 0.42 -18.97 5.10
CA ASN A 256 -0.36 -18.67 3.91
C ASN A 256 -1.84 -19.10 4.04
N VAL A 257 -2.66 -18.60 3.12
CA VAL A 257 -4.09 -18.96 3.06
C VAL A 257 -4.34 -20.45 2.82
N PHE A 258 -3.46 -21.13 2.07
CA PHE A 258 -3.55 -22.56 1.81
C PHE A 258 -3.44 -23.39 3.10
N GLN A 259 -2.48 -23.07 3.96
CA GLN A 259 -2.25 -23.72 5.24
C GLN A 259 -3.44 -23.53 6.18
N ALA A 260 -4.05 -22.33 6.17
CA ALA A 260 -5.29 -22.10 6.92
C ALA A 260 -6.44 -23.00 6.43
N HIS A 261 -6.57 -23.25 5.12
CA HIS A 261 -7.57 -24.18 4.59
C HIS A 261 -7.25 -25.63 4.92
N MET A 262 -5.98 -26.04 4.85
CA MET A 262 -5.56 -27.38 5.27
C MET A 262 -5.86 -27.62 6.74
N TYR A 263 -5.64 -26.62 7.59
CA TYR A 263 -6.06 -26.69 8.99
C TYR A 263 -7.57 -26.84 9.14
N ILE A 264 -8.37 -26.06 8.40
CA ILE A 264 -9.84 -26.18 8.43
C ILE A 264 -10.29 -27.57 7.93
N TYR A 265 -9.65 -28.10 6.89
CA TYR A 265 -9.91 -29.44 6.37
C TYR A 265 -9.64 -30.51 7.44
N PHE A 266 -8.47 -30.47 8.07
CA PHE A 266 -8.13 -31.35 9.19
C PHE A 266 -9.17 -31.26 10.32
N ARG A 267 -9.57 -30.04 10.71
CA ARG A 267 -10.59 -29.82 11.76
C ARG A 267 -11.97 -30.36 11.37
N SER A 268 -12.37 -30.22 10.10
CA SER A 268 -13.60 -30.80 9.58
C SER A 268 -13.63 -32.32 9.74
N ARG A 269 -12.50 -33.00 9.46
CA ARG A 269 -12.39 -34.46 9.63
C ARG A 269 -12.41 -34.89 11.10
N VAL A 270 -11.68 -34.18 11.96
CA VAL A 270 -11.69 -34.42 13.40
C VAL A 270 -13.10 -34.28 13.97
N ALA A 271 -13.85 -33.26 13.55
CA ALA A 271 -15.23 -33.04 13.99
C ALA A 271 -16.18 -34.16 13.54
N LYS A 272 -15.89 -34.82 12.42
CA LYS A 272 -16.66 -35.98 11.93
C LYS A 272 -16.22 -37.32 12.52
N GLY A 273 -15.10 -37.36 13.24
CA GLY A 273 -14.53 -38.60 13.78
C GLY A 273 -13.91 -39.52 12.72
N GLU A 274 -13.51 -38.96 11.58
CA GLU A 274 -12.84 -39.72 10.52
C GLU A 274 -11.40 -40.11 10.92
N PRO A 275 -10.88 -41.26 10.45
CA PRO A 275 -9.50 -41.66 10.72
C PRO A 275 -8.50 -40.65 10.12
N LEU A 276 -7.42 -40.39 10.87
CA LEU A 276 -6.40 -39.38 10.55
C LEU A 276 -5.07 -40.00 10.06
N ASP A 277 -5.06 -41.30 9.77
CA ASP A 277 -3.84 -42.01 9.34
C ASP A 277 -3.62 -41.85 7.83
N ASP A 278 -2.40 -41.44 7.44
CA ASP A 278 -1.99 -41.11 6.05
C ASP A 278 -2.31 -42.20 5.03
N THR A 279 -2.34 -43.48 5.44
CA THR A 279 -2.59 -44.62 4.55
C THR A 279 -4.04 -44.74 4.06
N THR A 280 -4.98 -44.02 4.68
CA THR A 280 -6.43 -44.13 4.39
C THR A 280 -7.01 -42.88 3.72
N ILE A 281 -6.15 -41.94 3.31
CA ILE A 281 -6.57 -40.60 2.92
C ILE A 281 -6.33 -40.39 1.43
N ASP A 282 -7.39 -40.06 0.69
CA ASP A 282 -7.31 -39.83 -0.76
C ASP A 282 -6.40 -38.64 -1.14
N CYS A 283 -6.29 -37.61 -0.29
CA CYS A 283 -5.39 -36.45 -0.48
C CYS A 283 -4.95 -35.83 0.87
N PRO A 284 -3.87 -36.31 1.53
CA PRO A 284 -3.44 -35.75 2.82
C PRO A 284 -2.76 -34.38 2.67
N THR A 285 -2.22 -34.08 1.49
CA THR A 285 -1.47 -32.85 1.18
C THR A 285 -2.33 -31.73 0.59
N ASP A 286 -3.60 -32.00 0.27
CA ASP A 286 -4.49 -31.03 -0.36
C ASP A 286 -5.96 -31.26 0.04
N TYR A 287 -6.72 -30.18 0.22
CA TYR A 287 -8.13 -30.23 0.60
C TYR A 287 -9.08 -30.33 -0.62
N THR A 288 -8.54 -30.41 -1.83
CA THR A 288 -9.27 -30.69 -3.07
C THR A 288 -8.87 -32.03 -3.65
N ASP A 289 -9.85 -32.82 -4.09
CA ASP A 289 -9.63 -34.08 -4.80
C ASP A 289 -9.00 -33.85 -6.20
N GLN A 290 -8.50 -34.92 -6.83
CA GLN A 290 -7.97 -34.94 -8.21
C GLN A 290 -8.99 -34.40 -9.24
N ASN A 291 -10.29 -34.53 -8.94
CA ASN A 291 -11.39 -33.98 -9.74
C ASN A 291 -11.67 -32.50 -9.47
N GLY A 292 -10.91 -31.83 -8.60
CA GLY A 292 -11.09 -30.43 -8.22
C GLY A 292 -12.25 -30.19 -7.24
N VAL A 293 -12.84 -31.24 -6.67
CA VAL A 293 -13.93 -31.15 -5.71
C VAL A 293 -13.39 -30.77 -4.33
N ASN A 294 -14.05 -29.81 -3.67
CA ASN A 294 -13.69 -29.37 -2.33
C ASN A 294 -14.11 -30.40 -1.27
N LEU A 295 -13.14 -30.92 -0.51
CA LEU A 295 -13.37 -31.93 0.52
C LEU A 295 -13.75 -31.33 1.88
N ILE A 296 -13.67 -30.01 2.04
CA ILE A 296 -14.08 -29.31 3.27
C ILE A 296 -15.60 -29.30 3.35
N ASN A 297 -16.16 -30.02 4.32
CA ASN A 297 -17.58 -30.01 4.63
C ASN A 297 -17.80 -29.69 6.11
N LEU A 298 -18.47 -28.56 6.37
CA LEU A 298 -18.72 -28.01 7.71
C LEU A 298 -20.19 -28.13 8.13
N GLU A 299 -21.07 -28.72 7.33
CA GLU A 299 -22.52 -28.72 7.58
C GLU A 299 -22.95 -29.43 8.88
N LYS A 300 -22.17 -30.42 9.33
CA LYS A 300 -22.44 -31.19 10.55
C LYS A 300 -21.62 -30.75 11.77
N ALA A 301 -20.75 -29.76 11.64
CA ALA A 301 -19.82 -29.37 12.69
C ALA A 301 -20.38 -28.25 13.58
N THR A 302 -20.37 -28.44 14.90
CA THR A 302 -20.76 -27.39 15.84
C THR A 302 -19.59 -26.44 16.11
N PHE A 303 -19.88 -25.18 16.44
CA PHE A 303 -18.84 -24.20 16.82
C PHE A 303 -17.94 -24.69 17.96
N SER A 304 -18.51 -25.36 18.97
CA SER A 304 -17.75 -25.95 20.09
C SER A 304 -16.72 -26.99 19.63
N ASP A 305 -17.09 -27.81 18.65
CA ASP A 305 -16.24 -28.88 18.12
C ASP A 305 -15.08 -28.28 17.31
N LEU A 306 -15.39 -27.21 16.56
CA LEU A 306 -14.44 -26.46 15.76
C LEU A 306 -13.54 -25.50 16.56
N GLU A 307 -13.90 -25.14 17.80
CA GLU A 307 -13.07 -24.29 18.68
C GLU A 307 -12.22 -25.09 19.68
N LYS A 308 -12.61 -26.31 20.03
CA LYS A 308 -11.90 -27.15 21.03
C LYS A 308 -10.43 -27.38 20.64
N SER A 309 -9.47 -27.10 21.54
CA SER A 309 -8.04 -27.33 21.26
C SER A 309 -7.76 -28.77 20.83
N LEU A 310 -6.84 -28.93 19.87
CA LEU A 310 -6.40 -30.26 19.42
C LEU A 310 -5.59 -30.95 20.52
N THR A 311 -5.71 -32.28 20.61
CA THR A 311 -4.85 -33.08 21.50
C THR A 311 -3.42 -33.09 20.94
N GLU A 312 -2.38 -33.23 21.77
CA GLU A 312 -0.97 -33.27 21.31
C GLU A 312 -0.73 -34.27 20.17
N LYS A 313 -1.38 -35.45 20.22
CA LYS A 313 -1.31 -36.44 19.13
C LYS A 313 -1.88 -35.89 17.82
N GLN A 314 -3.04 -35.22 17.87
CA GLN A 314 -3.68 -34.62 16.70
C GLN A 314 -2.88 -33.42 16.17
N GLN A 315 -2.27 -32.62 17.04
CA GLN A 315 -1.40 -31.52 16.64
C GLN A 315 -0.18 -32.03 15.86
N LYS A 316 0.44 -33.14 16.30
CA LYS A 316 1.56 -33.77 15.57
C LYS A 316 1.13 -34.27 14.19
N VAL A 317 -0.03 -34.93 14.09
CA VAL A 317 -0.56 -35.37 12.79
C VAL A 317 -0.87 -34.17 11.88
N ALA A 318 -1.50 -33.13 12.41
CA ALA A 318 -1.78 -31.91 11.66
C ALA A 318 -0.50 -31.25 11.13
N GLN A 319 0.57 -31.22 11.93
CA GLN A 319 1.88 -30.71 11.52
C GLN A 319 2.50 -31.54 10.39
N ASN A 320 2.34 -32.86 10.42
CA ASN A 320 2.82 -33.74 9.35
C ASN A 320 2.08 -33.46 8.03
N TRP A 321 0.75 -33.28 8.06
CA TRP A 321 -0.05 -32.97 6.86
C TRP A 321 0.27 -31.60 6.27
N MET A 322 0.69 -30.67 7.12
CA MET A 322 1.11 -29.32 6.70
C MET A 322 2.58 -29.27 6.23
N GLU A 323 3.16 -30.41 5.83
CA GLU A 323 4.51 -30.58 5.26
C GLU A 323 5.59 -29.75 5.98
N ASN A 324 5.93 -30.03 7.25
CA ASN A 324 7.16 -29.53 7.92
C ASN A 324 7.50 -28.01 7.87
N GLU A 325 6.65 -27.14 7.31
CA GLU A 325 7.04 -25.75 7.03
C GLU A 325 6.91 -24.85 8.26
N VAL A 326 6.14 -25.25 9.27
CA VAL A 326 6.04 -24.51 10.54
C VAL A 326 5.91 -25.47 11.73
N SER A 327 7.04 -25.96 12.24
CA SER A 327 7.07 -26.49 13.62
C SER A 327 6.53 -25.42 14.58
N ALA A 328 5.77 -25.83 15.61
CA ALA A 328 5.28 -24.94 16.65
C ALA A 328 6.38 -24.12 17.35
N ASP A 329 7.66 -24.53 17.24
CA ASP A 329 8.84 -23.84 17.76
C ASP A 329 9.38 -22.74 16.82
N MET A 330 9.02 -22.83 15.53
CA MET A 330 9.36 -21.85 14.48
C MET A 330 8.27 -20.79 14.30
N HIS A 331 7.17 -20.87 15.07
CA HIS A 331 6.07 -19.93 14.97
C HIS A 331 6.57 -18.48 15.19
N PRO A 332 6.21 -17.54 14.30
CA PRO A 332 6.73 -16.17 14.35
C PRO A 332 6.38 -15.45 15.64
N LEU A 333 5.34 -15.90 16.37
CA LEU A 333 5.06 -15.38 17.70
C LEU A 333 6.04 -15.83 18.80
N LYS A 334 6.62 -17.05 18.73
CA LYS A 334 7.48 -17.61 19.78
C LYS A 334 8.96 -17.23 19.66
N LYS A 335 9.51 -17.21 18.44
CA LYS A 335 10.94 -16.95 18.21
C LYS A 335 11.14 -15.64 17.47
N GLU A 336 11.73 -14.64 18.14
CA GLU A 336 12.13 -13.39 17.48
C GLU A 336 13.51 -13.59 16.82
N ARG A 337 13.54 -13.63 15.49
CA ARG A 337 14.79 -13.57 14.74
C ARG A 337 15.11 -12.09 14.50
N LYS A 338 16.31 -11.64 14.87
CA LYS A 338 16.78 -10.29 14.52
C LYS A 338 16.79 -10.20 12.99
N GLY A 339 16.11 -9.19 12.44
CA GLY A 339 16.09 -8.94 11.01
C GLY A 339 17.48 -8.68 10.45
N PHE A 340 17.63 -8.76 9.13
CA PHE A 340 18.85 -8.39 8.43
C PHE A 340 19.19 -6.92 8.77
N GLN A 341 20.25 -6.71 9.56
CA GLN A 341 20.81 -5.38 9.76
C GLN A 341 21.72 -5.10 8.58
N LEU A 342 21.34 -4.11 7.78
CA LEU A 342 22.27 -3.49 6.83
C LEU A 342 23.38 -2.83 7.65
N GLU A 343 24.53 -3.50 7.77
CA GLU A 343 25.75 -2.82 8.19
C GLU A 343 25.97 -1.63 7.24
N LYS A 344 26.22 -0.46 7.84
CA LYS A 344 26.24 0.83 7.13
C LYS A 344 27.16 0.79 5.90
N ASN A 345 26.67 1.45 4.83
CA ASN A 345 27.31 1.77 3.55
C ASN A 345 27.14 0.77 2.40
N ILE A 346 25.89 0.49 2.01
CA ILE A 346 25.67 0.14 0.59
C ILE A 346 25.73 1.44 -0.23
N ARG A 347 26.91 1.77 -0.76
CA ARG A 347 27.02 2.65 -1.93
C ARG A 347 26.60 1.84 -3.15
N ILE A 348 25.35 1.97 -3.57
CA ILE A 348 24.92 1.44 -4.87
C ILE A 348 25.50 2.37 -5.94
N SER A 349 26.72 2.08 -6.38
CA SER A 349 27.26 2.61 -7.63
C SER A 349 26.63 1.78 -8.75
N LEU A 350 25.56 2.30 -9.36
CA LEU A 350 25.16 1.88 -10.69
C LEU A 350 26.16 2.48 -11.68
N ALA A 351 27.31 1.83 -11.84
CA ALA A 351 28.16 2.07 -12.98
C ALA A 351 27.43 1.53 -14.21
N ALA A 352 26.87 2.41 -15.03
CA ALA A 352 26.50 2.07 -16.39
C ALA A 352 27.80 1.66 -17.10
N LYS A 353 27.96 0.35 -17.31
CA LYS A 353 29.00 -0.18 -18.18
C LYS A 353 28.64 0.28 -19.59
N ALA A 354 29.43 1.21 -20.12
CA ALA A 354 29.40 1.57 -21.52
C ALA A 354 29.55 0.30 -22.37
N LEU A 355 28.65 0.13 -23.33
CA LEU A 355 28.83 -0.66 -24.53
C LEU A 355 28.26 0.14 -25.69
#